data_AF-A0A7K4NFX1-F1
#
_entry.id   AF-A0A7K4NFX1-F1
#
_cell.length_a   1.000
_cell.length_b   1.000
_cell.length_c   1.000
_cell.angle_alpha   90.00
_cell.angle_beta   90.00
_cell.angle_gamma   90.00
#
_symmetry.space_group_name_H-M   'P 1'
#
loop_
_entity.id
_entity.type
_entity.pdbx_description
1 polymer ?
#
loop_
_entity_poly.entity_id
_entity_poly.type
_entity_poly.pdbx_seq_one_letter_code
_entity_poly.pdbx_strand_id
1 'polypeptide(L)'
;MAKPARVKLTSISLKKLVGVCTEIMNIGTKTGVKVTGPIPLPVKRLNVVTRKSPCGSGTATYEKWEMKIHRRIIDISADDKAIRQLMRLKIPDNVYIELSLT
;
A
#
# COMPACT_ATOMS: atom_id res chain seq x y z
N MET A 1 18.63 15.17 -16.25
CA MET A 1 18.20 15.06 -14.84
C MET A 1 17.35 13.81 -14.71
N ALA A 2 17.67 12.91 -13.77
CA ALA A 2 16.85 11.71 -13.54
C ALA A 2 15.49 12.13 -12.97
N LYS A 3 14.41 11.69 -13.61
CA LYS A 3 13.05 11.95 -13.17
C LYS A 3 12.77 11.17 -11.88
N PRO A 4 12.17 11.74 -10.84
CA PRO A 4 11.79 10.96 -9.66
C PRO A 4 10.57 10.07 -9.99
N ALA A 5 10.69 8.77 -9.71
CA ALA A 5 9.58 7.84 -9.77
C ALA A 5 8.99 7.64 -8.37
N ARG A 6 7.67 7.77 -8.25
CA ARG A 6 6.95 7.58 -7.00
C ARG A 6 6.14 6.29 -7.05
N VAL A 7 6.42 5.39 -6.12
CA VAL A 7 5.70 4.12 -5.96
C VAL A 7 4.71 4.28 -4.80
N LYS A 8 3.42 4.19 -5.07
CA LYS A 8 2.38 4.14 -4.04
C LYS A 8 1.95 2.69 -3.84
N LEU A 9 1.96 2.26 -2.59
CA LEU A 9 1.52 0.94 -2.17
C LEU A 9 0.26 1.07 -1.31
N THR A 10 -0.80 0.34 -1.65
CA THR A 10 -2.05 0.31 -0.90
C THR A 10 -2.44 -1.13 -0.59
N SER A 11 -2.77 -1.42 0.67
CA SER A 11 -3.22 -2.77 1.06
C SER A 11 -4.10 -2.75 2.30
N ILE A 12 -4.97 -3.75 2.42
CA ILE A 12 -5.75 -4.04 3.63
C ILE A 12 -4.89 -4.78 4.67
N SER A 13 -3.87 -5.54 4.23
CA SER A 13 -3.03 -6.35 5.12
C SER A 13 -1.66 -5.71 5.36
N LEU A 14 -1.38 -5.36 6.61
CA LEU A 14 -0.10 -4.76 6.99
C LEU A 14 1.09 -5.71 6.75
N LYS A 15 0.95 -6.99 7.07
CA LYS A 15 2.05 -7.98 6.94
C LYS A 15 2.52 -8.12 5.48
N LYS A 16 1.56 -8.30 4.55
CA LYS A 16 1.85 -8.42 3.12
C LYS A 16 2.45 -7.12 2.56
N LEU A 17 1.91 -5.97 2.97
CA LEU A 17 2.43 -4.66 2.58
C LEU A 17 3.88 -4.44 3.03
N VAL A 18 4.21 -4.82 4.26
CA VAL A 18 5.59 -4.73 4.78
C VAL A 18 6.52 -5.66 4.01
N GLY A 19 6.12 -6.89 3.72
CA GLY A 19 6.91 -7.82 2.91
C GLY A 19 7.28 -7.24 1.54
N VAL A 20 6.27 -6.80 0.77
CA VAL A 20 6.49 -6.17 -0.56
C VAL A 20 7.36 -4.92 -0.44
N CYS A 21 7.13 -4.11 0.58
CA CYS A 21 7.92 -2.92 0.85
C CYS A 21 9.40 -3.25 1.12
N THR A 22 9.69 -4.32 1.86
CA THR A 22 11.07 -4.76 2.09
C THR A 22 11.72 -5.32 0.84
N GLU A 23 10.97 -6.03 0.00
CA GLU A 23 11.48 -6.52 -1.29
C GLU A 23 11.83 -5.36 -2.23
N ILE A 24 10.99 -4.33 -2.32
CA ILE A 24 11.26 -3.13 -3.13
C ILE A 24 12.51 -2.41 -2.64
N MET A 25 12.68 -2.25 -1.32
CA MET A 25 13.90 -1.66 -0.75
C MET A 25 15.14 -2.49 -1.11
N ASN A 26 15.06 -3.81 -1.02
CA ASN A 26 16.16 -4.72 -1.36
C ASN A 26 16.54 -4.66 -2.84
N ILE A 27 15.58 -4.41 -3.74
CA ILE A 27 15.86 -4.22 -5.17
C ILE A 27 16.61 -2.91 -5.38
N GLY A 28 16.15 -1.82 -4.74
CA GLY A 28 16.79 -0.51 -4.85
C GLY A 28 18.24 -0.50 -4.35
N THR A 29 18.52 -1.17 -3.23
CA THR A 29 19.89 -1.33 -2.72
C THR A 29 20.76 -2.16 -3.65
N LYS A 30 20.23 -3.26 -4.22
CA LYS A 30 20.96 -4.09 -5.19
C LYS A 30 21.28 -3.36 -6.50
N THR A 31 20.42 -2.44 -6.94
CA THR A 31 20.66 -1.65 -8.15
C THR A 31 21.50 -0.40 -7.89
N GLY A 32 21.80 -0.06 -6.64
CA GLY A 32 22.57 1.13 -6.28
C GLY A 32 21.80 2.45 -6.51
N VAL A 33 20.47 2.38 -6.64
CA VAL A 33 19.62 3.54 -6.88
C VAL A 33 19.30 4.22 -5.55
N LYS A 34 19.29 5.56 -5.54
CA LYS A 34 18.82 6.32 -4.37
C LYS A 34 17.34 6.03 -4.14
N VAL A 35 17.04 5.38 -3.02
CA VAL A 35 15.68 5.11 -2.54
C VAL A 35 15.44 5.94 -1.29
N THR A 36 14.38 6.73 -1.30
CA THR A 36 13.82 7.29 -0.08
C THR A 36 12.85 6.27 0.48
N GLY A 37 13.12 5.86 1.73
CA GLY A 37 12.49 4.73 2.38
C GLY A 37 10.96 4.82 2.44
N PRO A 38 10.30 3.74 2.88
CA PRO A 38 8.85 3.66 2.88
C PRO A 38 8.23 4.63 3.85
N ILE A 39 7.70 5.72 3.33
CA ILE A 39 6.99 6.74 4.07
C ILE A 39 5.58 6.19 4.38
N PRO A 40 5.24 5.92 5.65
CA PRO A 40 3.90 5.50 6.00
C PRO A 40 2.96 6.69 5.90
N LEU A 41 1.87 6.51 5.15
CA LEU A 41 0.79 7.49 5.14
C LEU A 41 -0.24 7.15 6.22
N PRO A 42 -1.01 8.14 6.70
CA PRO A 42 -2.14 7.91 7.59
C PRO A 42 -3.08 6.84 7.02
N VAL A 43 -3.39 5.86 7.87
CA VAL A 43 -4.30 4.75 7.56
C VAL A 43 -5.71 5.31 7.40
N LYS A 44 -6.33 5.04 6.26
CA LYS A 44 -7.74 5.38 6.07
C LYS A 44 -8.59 4.31 6.76
N ARG A 45 -9.52 4.75 7.59
CA ARG A 45 -10.50 3.89 8.29
C ARG A 45 -11.85 4.09 7.63
N LEU A 46 -12.38 3.04 7.01
CA LEU A 46 -13.74 3.02 6.49
C LEU A 46 -14.62 2.39 7.56
N ASN A 47 -15.49 3.20 8.14
CA ASN A 47 -16.39 2.77 9.19
C ASN A 47 -17.80 2.62 8.62
N VAL A 48 -18.40 1.45 8.78
CA VAL A 48 -19.78 1.17 8.40
C VAL A 48 -20.51 0.71 9.66
N VAL A 49 -21.53 1.46 10.06
CA VAL A 49 -22.35 1.13 11.24
C VAL A 49 -23.70 0.65 10.75
N THR A 50 -24.06 -0.58 11.08
CA THR A 50 -25.34 -1.19 10.73
C THR A 50 -26.10 -1.57 11.99
N ARG A 51 -27.43 -1.64 11.88
CA ARG A 51 -28.25 -2.26 12.92
C ARG A 51 -27.99 -3.77 12.88
N LYS A 52 -27.87 -4.39 14.06
CA LYS A 52 -27.69 -5.86 14.14
C LYS A 52 -28.94 -6.61 13.67
N SER A 53 -30.12 -6.11 14.04
CA SER A 53 -31.37 -6.74 13.68
C SER A 53 -31.80 -6.36 12.25
N PRO A 54 -32.33 -7.31 11.47
CA PRO A 54 -32.91 -7.02 10.16
C PRO A 54 -34.27 -6.31 10.26
N CYS A 55 -34.99 -6.53 11.36
CA CYS A 55 -36.30 -5.94 11.63
C CYS A 55 -36.24 -4.82 12.69
N GLY A 56 -37.36 -4.09 12.80
CA GLY A 56 -37.52 -2.94 13.69
C GLY A 56 -37.66 -3.27 15.18
N SER A 57 -37.97 -4.51 15.52
CA SER A 57 -38.22 -4.96 16.90
C SER A 57 -36.96 -5.26 17.71
N GLY A 58 -37.09 -5.24 19.03
CA GLY A 58 -36.01 -5.51 19.98
C GLY A 58 -35.14 -4.29 20.33
N THR A 59 -34.12 -4.51 21.16
CA THR A 59 -33.22 -3.45 21.65
C THR A 59 -32.38 -2.87 20.50
N ALA A 60 -32.26 -1.54 20.46
CA ALA A 60 -31.44 -0.83 19.47
C ALA A 60 -29.95 -1.15 19.65
N THR A 61 -29.49 -2.20 18.95
CA THR A 61 -28.10 -2.66 18.96
C THR A 61 -27.47 -2.45 17.59
N TYR A 62 -26.22 -2.01 17.60
CA TYR A 62 -25.47 -1.63 16.40
C TYR A 62 -24.18 -2.42 16.29
N GLU A 63 -23.86 -2.84 15.07
CA GLU A 63 -22.56 -3.38 14.69
C GLU A 63 -21.70 -2.27 14.07
N LYS A 64 -20.42 -2.26 14.44
CA LYS A 64 -19.43 -1.33 13.92
C LYS A 64 -18.40 -2.13 13.13
N TRP A 65 -18.49 -2.05 11.82
CA TRP A 65 -17.55 -2.66 10.90
C TRP A 65 -16.47 -1.63 10.55
N GLU A 66 -15.20 -2.04 10.59
CA GLU A 66 -14.06 -1.19 10.20
C GLU A 66 -13.22 -1.92 9.15
N MET A 67 -12.94 -1.25 8.04
CA MET A 67 -11.88 -1.64 7.10
C MET A 67 -10.73 -0.64 7.19
N LYS A 68 -9.52 -1.16 7.46
CA LYS A 68 -8.28 -0.37 7.51
C LYS A 68 -7.53 -0.49 6.19
N ILE A 69 -7.24 0.66 5.58
CA ILE A 69 -6.46 0.73 4.34
C ILE A 69 -5.12 1.36 4.68
N HIS A 70 -4.08 0.53 4.63
CA HIS A 70 -2.70 0.94 4.84
C HIS A 70 -2.09 1.44 3.53
N ARG A 71 -1.46 2.61 3.58
CA ARG A 71 -0.84 3.25 2.42
C ARG A 71 0.61 3.58 2.73
N ARG A 72 1.49 3.36 1.76
CA ARG A 72 2.91 3.72 1.83
C ARG A 72 3.36 4.35 0.52
N ILE A 73 4.33 5.25 0.61
CA ILE A 73 5.00 5.84 -0.55
C ILE A 73 6.48 5.47 -0.47
N ILE A 74 7.05 5.09 -1.61
CA ILE A 74 8.49 4.91 -1.78
C ILE A 74 8.89 5.78 -2.97
N ASP A 75 9.86 6.67 -2.78
CA ASP A 75 10.41 7.48 -3.86
C ASP A 75 11.73 6.86 -4.33
N ILE A 76 11.84 6.63 -5.64
CA ILE A 76 12.99 5.97 -6.29
C ILE A 76 13.47 6.90 -7.41
N SER A 77 14.79 7.08 -7.55
CA SER A 77 15.35 7.78 -8.72
C SER A 77 15.08 6.96 -9.99
N ALA A 78 14.53 7.55 -11.06
CA ALA A 78 14.22 6.79 -12.27
C ALA A 78 15.51 6.37 -13.00
N ASP A 79 15.86 5.10 -12.82
CA ASP A 79 16.71 4.34 -13.71
C ASP A 79 15.84 3.27 -14.40
N ASP A 80 15.93 3.18 -15.73
CA ASP A 80 15.11 2.26 -16.52
C ASP A 80 15.32 0.80 -16.12
N LYS A 81 16.53 0.46 -15.66
CA LYS A 81 16.86 -0.88 -15.17
C LYS A 81 16.10 -1.22 -13.88
N ALA A 82 16.00 -0.26 -12.97
CA ALA A 82 15.30 -0.43 -11.70
C ALA A 82 13.78 -0.53 -11.91
N ILE A 83 13.19 0.28 -12.80
CA ILE A 83 11.75 0.23 -13.12
C ILE A 83 11.38 -1.13 -13.73
N ARG A 84 12.19 -1.66 -14.66
CA ARG A 84 11.97 -2.99 -15.26
C ARG A 84 12.06 -4.11 -14.24
N GLN A 85 12.98 -4.03 -13.28
CA GLN A 85 13.07 -5.01 -12.20
C GLN A 85 11.89 -4.93 -11.24
N LEU A 86 11.40 -3.71 -10.94
CA LEU A 86 10.23 -3.50 -10.10
C LEU A 86 8.97 -4.13 -10.71
N MET A 87 8.77 -4.02 -12.03
CA MET A 87 7.62 -4.64 -12.69
C MET A 87 7.64 -6.18 -12.69
N ARG A 88 8.81 -6.80 -12.45
CA ARG A 88 8.96 -8.26 -12.41
C ARG A 88 8.70 -8.85 -11.02
N LEU A 89 8.45 -8.01 -10.01
CA LEU A 89 8.10 -8.48 -8.67
C LEU A 89 6.78 -9.26 -8.69
N LYS A 90 6.74 -10.36 -7.94
CA LYS A 90 5.49 -11.09 -7.71
C LYS A 90 4.70 -10.35 -6.65
N ILE A 91 3.68 -9.63 -7.09
CA ILE A 91 2.81 -8.86 -6.19
C ILE A 91 1.73 -9.82 -5.64
N PRO A 92 1.58 -9.95 -4.32
CA PRO A 92 0.46 -10.71 -3.75
C PRO A 92 -0.87 -10.00 -4.01
N ASP A 93 -1.94 -10.75 -4.26
CA ASP A 93 -3.25 -10.26 -4.74
C ASP A 93 -3.89 -9.12 -3.92
N ASN A 94 -3.50 -8.97 -2.65
CA ASN A 94 -4.07 -7.97 -1.72
C ASN A 94 -3.27 -6.67 -1.65
N VAL A 95 -2.25 -6.48 -2.51
CA VAL A 95 -1.39 -5.29 -2.53
C VAL A 95 -1.53 -4.62 -3.88
N TYR A 96 -2.00 -3.38 -3.87
CA TYR A 96 -2.09 -2.53 -5.05
C TYR A 96 -0.86 -1.64 -5.14
N ILE A 97 -0.24 -1.60 -6.31
CA ILE A 97 0.93 -0.79 -6.61
C ILE A 97 0.58 0.19 -7.73
N GLU A 98 0.79 1.47 -7.49
CA GLU A 98 0.69 2.51 -8.52
C GLU A 98 2.07 3.14 -8.73
N LEU A 99 2.45 3.28 -10.00
CA LEU A 99 3.69 3.93 -10.40
C LEU A 99 3.36 5.28 -11.03
N SER A 100 3.96 6.34 -10.51
CA SER A 100 3.84 7.69 -11.05
C SER A 100 5.24 8.20 -11.41
N LEU A 101 5.44 8.44 -12.70
CA LEU A 101 6.62 9.11 -13.24
C LEU A 101 6.35 10.61 -13.21
N THR A 102 7.22 11.39 -12.56
CA THR A 102 7.12 12.86 -12.52
C THR A 102 8.28 13.48 -13.27
#